data_AF-A0A1G3LZT9-F1
#
_entry.id   AF-A0A1G3LZT9-F1
#
_cell.length_a   1.000
_cell.length_b   1.000
_cell.length_c   1.000
_cell.angle_alpha   90.00
_cell.angle_beta   90.00
_cell.angle_gamma   90.00
#
_symmetry.space_group_name_H-M   'P 1'
#
loop_
_entity.id
_entity.type
_entity.pdbx_description
1 polymer ?
#
loop_
_entity_poly.entity_id
_entity_poly.type
_entity_poly.pdbx_seq_one_letter_code
_entity_poly.pdbx_strand_id
1 'polypeptide(L)'
;MSGIGTGWFGPLESLYYALSVVGCDRDAEGRYCVRGTIALGLGGQEVVVGADADYYVGGQPRGLAGLLNSTSYGLRNVTVIA
;
A
#
# COMPACT_ATOMS: atom_id res chain seq x y z
N MET A 1 7.99 -2.44 18.34
CA MET A 1 7.63 -3.86 18.17
C MET A 1 7.45 -4.10 16.68
N SER A 2 8.50 -4.57 16.02
CA SER A 2 8.49 -4.96 14.61
C SER A 2 7.76 -6.30 14.50
N GLY A 3 6.43 -6.25 14.37
CA GLY A 3 5.68 -7.40 13.91
C GLY A 3 6.19 -7.74 12.51
N ILE A 4 6.63 -8.98 12.30
CA ILE A 4 6.96 -9.49 10.97
C ILE A 4 5.63 -9.61 10.22
N GLY A 5 5.12 -8.49 9.73
CA GLY A 5 3.96 -8.44 8.87
C GLY A 5 4.39 -8.60 7.42
N THR A 6 3.54 -9.21 6.62
CA THR A 6 3.75 -9.40 5.19
C THR A 6 3.50 -8.11 4.43
N GLY A 7 4.56 -7.48 3.93
CA GLY A 7 4.49 -6.35 3.02
C GLY A 7 4.09 -6.78 1.60
N TRP A 8 4.17 -5.82 0.68
CA TRP A 8 3.92 -6.03 -0.75
C TRP A 8 4.92 -5.21 -1.58
N PHE A 9 5.33 -5.73 -2.74
CA PHE A 9 6.17 -5.01 -3.69
C PHE A 9 5.63 -5.17 -5.10
N GLY A 10 5.50 -4.10 -5.88
CA GLY A 10 5.04 -4.23 -7.26
C GLY A 10 4.87 -2.90 -7.97
N PRO A 11 4.19 -2.90 -9.13
CA PRO A 11 4.00 -1.69 -9.93
C PRO A 11 3.18 -0.64 -9.17
N LEU A 12 3.62 0.62 -9.25
CA LEU A 12 2.96 1.77 -8.66
C LEU A 12 1.53 1.95 -9.20
N GLU A 13 1.31 1.64 -10.47
CA GLU A 13 -0.02 1.68 -11.08
C GLU A 13 -0.99 0.69 -10.42
N SER A 14 -0.52 -0.49 -10.03
CA SER A 14 -1.34 -1.49 -9.34
C SER A 14 -1.77 -1.00 -7.96
N LEU A 15 -0.91 -0.27 -7.25
CA LEU A 15 -1.26 0.37 -5.97
C LEU A 15 -2.38 1.40 -6.19
N TYR A 16 -2.23 2.31 -7.15
CA TYR A 16 -3.24 3.34 -7.42
C TYR A 16 -4.56 2.76 -7.91
N TYR A 17 -4.50 1.71 -8.74
CA TYR A 17 -5.69 1.00 -9.19
C TYR A 17 -6.42 0.35 -8.01
N ALA A 18 -5.71 -0.37 -7.14
CA ALA A 18 -6.31 -0.99 -5.96
C ALA A 18 -6.97 0.04 -5.03
N LEU A 19 -6.29 1.15 -4.74
CA LEU A 19 -6.83 2.25 -3.93
C LEU A 19 -8.08 2.90 -4.56
N SER A 20 -8.10 3.03 -5.89
CA SER A 20 -9.27 3.52 -6.64
C SER A 20 -10.47 2.59 -6.47
N VAL A 21 -10.27 1.28 -6.69
CA VAL A 21 -11.33 0.27 -6.65
C VAL A 21 -11.97 0.15 -5.27
N VAL A 22 -11.19 0.25 -4.20
CA VAL A 22 -11.71 0.15 -2.83
C VAL A 22 -12.34 1.44 -2.31
N GLY A 23 -12.34 2.52 -3.12
CA GLY A 23 -12.86 3.82 -2.72
C GLY A 23 -12.06 4.45 -1.58
N CYS A 24 -10.72 4.39 -1.66
CA CYS A 24 -9.85 5.03 -0.69
C CYS A 24 -10.14 6.54 -0.60
N ASP A 25 -10.24 7.03 0.63
CA ASP A 25 -10.42 8.44 0.94
C ASP A 25 -9.32 9.28 0.28
N ARG A 26 -9.66 10.53 -0.03
CA ARG A 26 -8.71 11.51 -0.58
C ARG A 26 -8.71 12.77 0.25
N ASP A 27 -7.56 13.42 0.32
CA ASP A 27 -7.41 14.73 0.96
C ASP A 27 -7.98 15.87 0.09
N ALA A 28 -7.90 17.11 0.59
CA ALA A 28 -8.38 18.29 -0.12
C ALA A 28 -7.68 18.53 -1.46
N GLU A 29 -6.47 18.00 -1.63
CA GLU A 29 -5.68 18.06 -2.86
C GLU A 29 -5.93 16.86 -3.80
N GLY A 30 -6.81 15.93 -3.41
CA GLY A 30 -7.17 14.75 -4.20
C GLY A 30 -6.17 13.59 -4.11
N ARG A 31 -5.22 13.63 -3.18
CA ARG A 31 -4.25 12.55 -2.94
C ARG A 31 -4.88 11.47 -2.07
N TYR A 32 -4.52 10.21 -2.31
CA TYR A 32 -5.00 9.11 -1.48
C TYR A 32 -4.51 9.25 -0.03
N CYS A 33 -5.43 9.10 0.90
CA CYS A 33 -5.13 9.05 2.33
C CYS A 33 -4.52 7.69 2.64
N VAL A 34 -3.19 7.66 2.73
CA VAL A 34 -2.41 6.48 3.12
C VAL A 34 -1.40 6.87 4.19
N ARG A 35 -1.07 5.93 5.08
CA ARG A 35 -0.13 6.12 6.17
C ARG A 35 0.75 4.89 6.34
N GLY A 36 1.95 5.06 6.86
CA GLY A 36 2.90 3.97 7.13
C GLY A 36 3.97 3.87 6.05
N THR A 37 4.68 2.74 6.02
CA THR A 37 5.83 2.55 5.12
C THR A 37 5.40 2.38 3.66
N ILE A 38 5.65 3.40 2.85
CA ILE A 38 5.46 3.38 1.39
C ILE A 38 6.71 3.99 0.75
N ALA A 39 7.48 3.20 0.02
CA ALA A 39 8.74 3.62 -0.57
C ALA A 39 8.75 3.32 -2.08
N LEU A 40 9.15 4.29 -2.89
CA LEU A 40 9.31 4.09 -4.33
C LEU A 40 10.60 3.32 -4.62
N GLY A 41 10.54 2.41 -5.59
CA GLY A 41 11.71 1.77 -6.16
C GLY A 41 12.60 2.77 -6.90
N LEU A 42 13.85 2.38 -7.18
CA LEU A 42 14.86 3.24 -7.82
C LEU A 42 14.42 3.76 -9.20
N GLY A 43 13.56 3.04 -9.91
CA GLY A 43 12.99 3.45 -11.19
C GLY A 43 11.74 4.34 -11.09
N GLY A 44 11.19 4.53 -9.87
CA GLY A 44 9.96 5.27 -9.62
C GLY A 44 8.68 4.61 -10.17
N GLN A 45 8.79 3.44 -10.79
CA GLN A 45 7.67 2.68 -11.36
C GLN A 45 7.15 1.60 -10.41
N GLU A 46 7.96 1.19 -9.44
CA GLU A 46 7.62 0.22 -8.41
C GLU A 46 7.48 0.87 -7.05
N VAL A 47 6.76 0.20 -6.16
CA VAL A 47 6.56 0.64 -4.79
C VAL A 47 6.65 -0.55 -3.83
N VAL A 48 7.33 -0.33 -2.71
CA VAL A 48 7.35 -1.20 -1.54
C VAL A 48 6.32 -0.67 -0.56
N VAL A 49 5.43 -1.54 -0.10
CA VAL A 49 4.42 -1.27 0.91
C VAL A 49 4.72 -2.14 2.13
N GLY A 50 5.02 -1.50 3.26
CA GLY A 50 5.24 -2.17 4.53
C GLY A 50 3.94 -2.72 5.11
N ALA A 51 4.06 -3.66 6.04
CA ALA A 51 2.89 -4.26 6.69
C ALA A 51 2.21 -3.33 7.71
N ASP A 52 2.88 -2.24 8.08
CA ASP A 52 2.36 -1.12 8.86
C ASP A 52 1.59 -0.11 8.02
N ALA A 53 1.53 -0.29 6.70
CA ALA A 53 0.86 0.65 5.82
C ALA A 53 -0.66 0.44 5.83
N ASP A 54 -1.38 1.54 6.00
CA ASP A 54 -2.84 1.63 6.01
C ASP A 54 -3.34 2.58 4.93
N TYR A 55 -4.56 2.30 4.45
CA TYR A 55 -5.38 3.22 3.68
C TYR A 55 -6.68 3.51 4.44
N TYR A 56 -7.35 4.61 4.10
CA TYR A 56 -8.56 5.05 4.82
C TYR A 56 -9.79 4.94 3.92
N VAL A 57 -10.91 4.48 4.48
CA VAL A 57 -12.23 4.52 3.83
C VAL A 57 -13.26 4.97 4.86
N GLY A 58 -13.89 6.12 4.63
CA GLY A 58 -14.80 6.73 5.60
C GLY A 58 -14.12 7.07 6.93
N GLY A 59 -12.84 7.47 6.88
CA GLY A 59 -12.02 7.79 8.05
C GLY A 59 -11.55 6.58 8.87
N GLN A 60 -11.88 5.35 8.46
CA GLN A 60 -11.46 4.13 9.15
C GLN A 60 -10.20 3.54 8.49
N PRO A 61 -9.13 3.25 9.26
CA PRO A 61 -7.91 2.64 8.73
C PRO A 61 -8.13 1.18 8.36
N ARG A 62 -7.48 0.74 7.28
CA ARG A 62 -7.49 -0.63 6.76
C ARG A 62 -6.11 -1.01 6.24
N GLY A 63 -5.69 -2.26 6.45
CA GLY A 63 -4.36 -2.73 6.07
C GLY A 63 -4.14 -2.72 4.56
N LEU A 64 -3.20 -1.90 4.09
CA LEU A 64 -2.89 -1.73 2.67
C LEU A 64 -2.14 -2.94 2.10
N ALA A 65 -1.13 -3.45 2.82
CA ALA A 65 -0.41 -4.64 2.38
C ALA A 65 -1.34 -5.86 2.25
N GLY A 66 -2.31 -6.02 3.16
CA GLY A 66 -3.31 -7.08 3.10
C GLY A 66 -4.18 -7.01 1.85
N LEU A 67 -4.65 -5.80 1.51
CA LEU A 67 -5.39 -5.55 0.27
C LEU A 67 -4.56 -5.95 -0.95
N LEU A 68 -3.32 -5.44 -1.07
CA LEU A 68 -2.48 -5.70 -2.23
C LEU A 68 -2.10 -7.17 -2.38
N ASN A 69 -1.88 -7.87 -1.27
CA ASN A 69 -1.65 -9.31 -1.24
C ASN A 69 -2.86 -10.14 -1.72
N SER A 70 -4.08 -9.61 -1.67
CA SER A 70 -5.27 -10.25 -2.27
C SER A 70 -5.37 -10.06 -3.79
N THR A 71 -4.62 -9.12 -4.37
CA THR A 71 -4.62 -8.88 -5.82
C THR A 71 -3.64 -9.82 -6.53
N SER A 72 -3.86 -10.12 -7.80
CA SER A 72 -2.93 -10.87 -8.67
C SER A 72 -1.68 -10.09 -9.10
N TYR A 73 -1.49 -8.87 -8.59
CA TYR A 73 -0.37 -8.00 -8.95
C TYR A 73 0.77 -8.06 -7.92
N GLY A 74 2.00 -7.89 -8.40
CA GLY A 74 3.20 -7.74 -7.57
C GLY A 74 3.68 -9.02 -6.87
N LEU A 75 4.75 -8.86 -6.11
CA LEU A 75 5.30 -9.83 -5.17
C LEU A 75 4.56 -9.71 -3.84
N ARG A 76 3.99 -10.85 -3.44
CA ARG A 76 3.22 -10.97 -2.20
C ARG A 76 4.10 -11.44 -1.04
N ASN A 77 3.67 -11.14 0.18
CA ASN A 77 4.30 -11.62 1.41
C ASN A 77 5.79 -11.28 1.55
N VAL A 78 6.20 -10.09 1.07
CA VAL A 78 7.58 -9.65 1.18
C VAL A 78 7.88 -9.18 2.59
N THR A 79 9.08 -9.46 3.08
CA THR A 79 9.58 -8.85 4.33
C THR A 79 10.28 -7.55 3.99
N VAL A 80 9.80 -6.44 4.53
CA VAL A 80 10.43 -5.12 4.38
C VAL A 80 11.29 -4.88 5.61
N ILE A 81 12.60 -4.72 5.41
CA ILE A 81 13.56 -4.39 6.47
C ILE A 81 13.95 -2.92 6.25
N ALA A 82 13.56 -2.06 7.19
CA ALA A 82 13.83 -0.62 7.19
C ALA A 82 14.76 -0.26 8.36
#